data_AF-A0A366XUD1-F1
#
_entry.id   AF-A0A366XUD1-F1
#
_cell.length_a   1.000
_cell.length_b   1.000
_cell.length_c   1.000
_cell.angle_alpha   90.00
_cell.angle_beta   90.00
_cell.angle_gamma   90.00
#
_symmetry.space_group_name_H-M   'P 1'
#
loop_
_entity.id
_entity.type
_entity.pdbx_description
1 polymer ?
#
loop_
_entity_poly.entity_id
_entity_poly.type
_entity_poly.pdbx_seq_one_letter_code
_entity_poly.pdbx_strand_id
1 'polypeptide(L)'
;MKVCYPLRVGKIVKVINEELPICGEICEIKDKQKNGQFLIKSADGLTFSVNKSDVAPWLTSKQEMALYEAQLFQLQLLAVEINDHHWFDEIGKMLSELKVKQNNY
;
A
#
# COMPACT_ATOMS: atom_id res chain seq x y z
N MET A 1 -6.85 -7.34 -12.87
CA MET A 1 -5.86 -8.12 -12.10
C MET A 1 -5.92 -7.69 -10.64
N LYS A 2 -6.19 -8.59 -9.70
CA LYS A 2 -6.11 -8.29 -8.25
C LYS A 2 -4.64 -8.31 -7.87
N VAL A 3 -4.02 -7.13 -7.71
CA VAL A 3 -2.67 -7.03 -7.15
C VAL A 3 -2.77 -7.28 -5.65
N CYS A 4 -2.80 -8.55 -5.25
CA CYS A 4 -2.76 -8.94 -3.86
C CYS A 4 -1.29 -9.18 -3.51
N TYR A 5 -0.70 -8.34 -2.66
CA TYR A 5 0.63 -8.61 -2.10
C TYR A 5 0.47 -9.51 -0.86
N PRO A 6 0.72 -10.83 -0.95
CA PRO A 6 0.54 -11.70 0.20
C PRO A 6 1.55 -11.32 1.29
N LEU A 7 1.04 -10.87 2.43
CA LEU A 7 1.80 -10.71 3.66
C LEU A 7 2.21 -12.11 4.15
N ARG A 8 3.49 -12.43 4.00
CA ARG A 8 4.09 -13.74 4.34
C ARG A 8 5.35 -13.54 5.16
N VAL A 9 5.79 -14.58 5.87
CA VAL A 9 7.06 -14.57 6.60
C VAL A 9 8.21 -14.18 5.67
N GLY A 10 9.14 -13.38 6.17
CA GLY A 10 10.25 -12.77 5.43
C GLY A 10 9.88 -11.53 4.63
N LYS A 11 8.63 -11.04 4.68
CA LYS A 11 8.24 -9.79 4.00
C LYS A 11 8.53 -8.57 4.85
N ILE A 12 9.01 -7.53 4.18
CA ILE A 12 9.14 -6.20 4.74
C ILE A 12 7.77 -5.50 4.67
N VAL A 13 7.37 -4.96 5.81
CA VAL A 13 6.08 -4.29 6.02
C VAL A 13 6.31 -2.98 6.76
N LYS A 14 5.32 -2.09 6.68
CA LYS A 14 5.26 -0.87 7.48
C LYS A 14 4.11 -0.98 8.46
N VAL A 15 4.33 -0.58 9.71
CA VAL A 15 3.23 -0.47 10.69
C VAL A 15 2.45 0.82 10.40
N ILE A 16 1.13 0.71 10.32
CA ILE A 16 0.23 1.80 9.92
C ILE A 16 -0.78 2.21 11.00
N ASN A 17 -0.82 1.50 12.13
CA ASN A 17 -1.70 1.87 13.23
C ASN A 17 -1.07 2.98 14.08
N GLU A 18 -1.66 4.17 14.06
CA GLU A 18 -1.22 5.37 14.79
C GLU A 18 -1.27 5.23 16.32
N GLU A 19 -2.06 4.28 16.84
CA GLU A 19 -2.13 3.98 18.27
C GLU A 19 -0.92 3.17 18.77
N LEU A 20 -0.14 2.57 17.86
CA LEU A 20 1.04 1.79 18.21
C LEU A 20 2.28 2.70 18.31
N PRO A 21 3.16 2.52 19.31
CA PRO A 21 4.40 3.31 19.45
C PRO A 21 5.35 3.18 18.26
N ILE A 22 5.24 2.08 17.52
CA ILE A 22 6.06 1.74 16.35
C ILE A 22 5.38 2.14 15.03
N CYS A 23 4.36 3.01 15.06
CA CYS A 23 3.70 3.49 13.85
C CYS A 23 4.72 4.12 12.90
N GLY A 24 4.65 3.73 11.62
CA GLY A 24 5.57 4.20 10.59
C GLY A 24 6.86 3.39 10.47
N GLU A 25 7.17 2.51 11.43
CA GLU A 25 8.37 1.68 11.36
C GLU A 25 8.29 0.64 10.25
N ILE A 26 9.46 0.35 9.67
CA ILE A 26 9.66 -0.70 8.67
C ILE A 26 10.18 -1.95 9.39
N CYS A 27 9.45 -3.05 9.26
CA CYS A 27 9.72 -4.29 9.98
C CYS A 27 9.65 -5.51 9.05
N GLU A 28 10.25 -6.62 9.47
CA GLU A 28 10.14 -7.91 8.78
C GLU A 28 9.15 -8.83 9.51
N ILE A 29 8.22 -9.45 8.79
CA ILE A 29 7.36 -10.51 9.37
C ILE A 29 8.22 -11.74 9.64
N LYS A 30 8.39 -12.11 10.90
CA LYS A 30 9.12 -13.33 11.32
C LYS A 30 8.23 -14.55 11.48
N ASP A 31 6.99 -14.35 11.93
CA ASP A 31 6.06 -15.46 12.10
C ASP A 31 4.60 -15.04 11.95
N LYS A 32 3.73 -16.02 11.65
CA LYS A 32 2.28 -15.88 11.63
C LYS A 32 1.69 -16.63 12.80
N GLN A 33 1.15 -15.88 13.75
CA GLN A 33 0.53 -16.47 14.93
C GLN A 33 -0.91 -16.93 14.62
N LYS A 34 -1.36 -17.98 15.33
CA LYS A 34 -2.69 -18.59 15.12
C LYS A 34 -3.86 -17.68 15.48
N ASN A 35 -3.62 -16.64 16.27
CA ASN A 35 -4.59 -15.61 16.67
C ASN A 35 -4.81 -14.52 15.61
N GLY A 36 -4.21 -14.63 14.42
CA GLY A 36 -4.32 -13.63 13.36
C GLY A 36 -3.32 -12.48 13.48
N GLN A 37 -2.36 -12.57 14.40
CA GLN A 37 -1.26 -11.61 14.55
C GLN A 37 -0.02 -12.03 13.77
N PHE A 38 0.83 -11.04 13.50
CA PHE A 38 2.19 -11.24 13.01
C PHE A 38 3.19 -10.90 14.09
N LEU A 39 4.19 -11.77 14.23
CA LEU A 39 5.41 -11.40 14.94
C LEU A 39 6.30 -10.66 13.94
N ILE A 40 6.50 -9.37 14.16
CA ILE A 40 7.35 -8.52 13.32
C ILE A 40 8.66 -8.21 14.06
N LYS A 41 9.74 -8.02 13.30
CA LYS A 41 11.05 -7.61 13.80
C LYS A 41 11.43 -6.25 13.21
N SER A 42 11.67 -5.27 14.07
CA SER A 42 12.13 -3.92 13.70
C SER A 42 13.61 -3.92 13.33
N ALA A 43 14.08 -2.81 12.76
CA ALA A 43 15.46 -2.66 12.30
C ALA A 43 16.50 -2.70 13.42
N ASP A 44 16.14 -2.25 14.62
CA ASP A 44 16.96 -2.34 15.84
C ASP A 44 16.98 -3.75 16.47
N GLY A 45 16.17 -4.66 15.92
CA GLY A 45 16.13 -6.06 16.31
C GLY A 45 15.08 -6.41 17.36
N LEU A 46 14.30 -5.44 17.85
CA LEU A 46 13.16 -5.70 18.72
C LEU A 46 12.06 -6.46 17.98
N THR A 47 11.22 -7.16 18.72
CA THR A 47 10.11 -7.94 18.16
C THR A 47 8.79 -7.55 18.79
N PHE A 48 7.77 -7.38 17.94
CA PHE A 48 6.44 -6.96 18.34
C PHE A 48 5.38 -7.91 17.77
N SER A 49 4.32 -8.15 18.53
CA SER A 49 3.12 -8.80 18.00
C SER A 49 2.14 -7.73 17.56
N VAL A 50 1.75 -7.73 16.29
CA VAL A 50 0.82 -6.76 15.71
C VAL A 50 -0.29 -7.47 14.97
N ASN A 51 -1.48 -6.87 14.91
CA ASN A 51 -2.55 -7.47 14.12
C ASN A 51 -2.23 -7.34 12.63
N LYS A 52 -2.72 -8.27 11.83
CA LYS A 52 -2.56 -8.23 10.37
C LYS A 52 -3.12 -6.94 9.75
N SER A 53 -4.15 -6.35 10.34
CA SER A 53 -4.75 -5.07 9.92
C SER A 53 -3.82 -3.87 10.11
N ASP A 54 -2.85 -3.99 11.01
CA ASP A 54 -2.05 -2.86 11.49
C ASP A 54 -0.75 -2.73 10.69
N VAL A 55 -0.57 -3.57 9.66
CA VAL A 55 0.60 -3.56 8.78
C VAL A 55 0.20 -3.51 7.32
N ALA A 56 0.97 -2.73 6.55
CA ALA A 56 0.88 -2.66 5.10
C ALA A 56 2.19 -3.17 4.46
N PRO A 57 2.14 -3.68 3.22
CA PRO A 57 3.36 -3.96 2.47
C PRO A 57 4.23 -2.70 2.38
N TRP A 58 5.54 -2.84 2.63
CA TRP A 58 6.48 -1.76 2.31
C TRP A 58 6.73 -1.77 0.80
N LEU A 59 6.33 -0.70 0.13
CA LEU A 59 6.41 -0.56 -1.32
C LEU A 59 7.60 0.33 -1.68
N THR A 60 8.28 0.01 -2.78
CA THR A 60 9.24 0.95 -3.37
C THR A 60 8.50 2.10 -4.05
N SER A 61 9.15 3.25 -4.30
CA SER A 61 8.51 4.37 -5.01
C SER A 61 7.91 3.96 -6.36
N LYS A 62 8.55 3.03 -7.07
CA LYS A 62 8.00 2.46 -8.32
C LYS A 62 6.71 1.68 -8.08
N GLN A 63 6.65 0.89 -7.00
CA GLN A 63 5.46 0.12 -6.64
C GLN A 63 4.35 1.02 -6.09
N GLU A 64 4.69 2.06 -5.32
CA GLU A 64 3.74 3.07 -4.85
C GLU A 64 3.11 3.81 -6.03
N MET A 65 3.92 4.26 -6.99
CA MET A 65 3.40 4.89 -8.20
C MET A 65 2.50 3.95 -9.01
N ALA A 66 2.89 2.68 -9.17
CA ALA A 66 2.07 1.70 -9.88
C ALA A 66 0.74 1.42 -9.16
N LEU A 67 0.75 1.38 -7.82
CA LEU A 67 -0.46 1.25 -7.00
C LEU A 67 -1.36 2.48 -7.16
N TYR A 68 -0.79 3.67 -7.07
CA TYR A 68 -1.52 4.93 -7.21
C TYR A 68 -2.14 5.07 -8.61
N GLU A 69 -1.41 4.73 -9.67
CA GLU A 69 -1.94 4.68 -11.03
C GLU A 69 -3.11 3.69 -11.14
N ALA A 70 -2.97 2.49 -10.59
CA ALA A 70 -4.05 1.50 -10.60
C ALA A 70 -5.30 1.97 -9.82
N GLN A 71 -5.12 2.69 -8.71
CA GLN A 71 -6.21 3.28 -7.94
C GLN A 71 -6.93 4.37 -8.73
N LEU A 72 -6.18 5.26 -9.40
CA LEU A 72 -6.78 6.29 -10.26
C LEU A 72 -7.57 5.66 -11.42
N PHE A 73 -7.06 4.61 -12.07
CA PHE A 73 -7.82 3.89 -13.08
C PHE A 73 -9.14 3.31 -12.54
N GLN A 74 -9.12 2.74 -11.32
CA GLN A 74 -10.34 2.22 -10.70
C GLN A 74 -11.35 3.33 -10.40
N LEU A 75 -10.90 4.47 -9.89
CA LEU A 75 -11.76 5.62 -9.63
C LEU A 75 -12.33 6.18 -10.93
N GLN A 76 -11.54 6.21 -12.01
CA GLN A 76 -12.00 6.69 -13.30
C GLN A 76 -13.10 5.78 -13.87
N LEU A 77 -12.96 4.45 -13.73
CA LEU A 77 -14.01 3.50 -14.11
C LEU A 77 -15.28 3.71 -13.27
N LEU A 78 -15.14 3.92 -11.96
CA LEU A 78 -16.27 4.19 -11.08
C LEU A 78 -16.99 5.49 -11.47
N ALA A 79 -16.26 6.53 -11.86
CA ALA A 79 -16.84 7.78 -12.36
C ALA A 79 -17.74 7.54 -13.59
N VAL A 80 -17.36 6.62 -14.49
CA VAL A 80 -18.22 6.20 -15.62
C VAL A 80 -19.47 5.48 -15.11
N GLU A 81 -19.34 4.56 -14.15
CA GLU A 81 -20.46 3.79 -13.61
C GLU A 81 -21.52 4.68 -12.94
N ILE A 82 -21.10 5.76 -12.27
CA ILE A 82 -22.01 6.73 -11.64
C ILE A 82 -22.37 7.92 -12.56
N ASN A 83 -21.90 7.89 -13.81
CA ASN A 83 -22.14 8.91 -14.83
C ASN A 83 -21.66 10.33 -14.43
N ASP A 84 -20.56 10.41 -13.67
CA ASP A 84 -19.92 11.67 -13.27
C ASP A 84 -18.79 12.02 -14.24
N HIS A 85 -19.13 12.80 -15.27
CA HIS A 85 -18.19 13.22 -16.31
C HIS A 85 -17.11 14.17 -15.79
N HIS A 86 -17.42 15.01 -14.80
CA HIS A 86 -16.44 15.94 -14.25
C HIS A 86 -15.34 15.19 -13.52
N TRP A 87 -15.72 14.24 -12.66
CA TRP A 87 -14.77 13.43 -11.90
C TRP A 87 -13.94 12.53 -12.81
N PHE A 88 -14.53 11.99 -13.88
CA PHE A 88 -13.80 11.23 -14.91
C PHE A 88 -12.67 12.05 -15.54
N ASP A 89 -12.95 13.30 -15.92
CA ASP A 89 -11.97 14.20 -16.55
C ASP A 89 -10.87 14.63 -15.58
N GLU A 90 -11.21 14.91 -14.32
CA GLU A 90 -10.23 15.23 -13.27
C GLU A 90 -9.23 14.09 -13.07
N ILE A 91 -9.72 12.86 -12.92
CA ILE A 91 -8.86 11.69 -12.76
C ILE A 91 -8.03 11.45 -14.03
N GLY A 92 -8.61 11.67 -15.21
CA GLY A 92 -7.91 11.56 -16.49
C GLY A 92 -6.72 12.51 -16.62
N LYS A 93 -6.85 13.75 -16.11
CA LYS A 93 -5.74 14.71 -16.03
C LYS A 93 -4.64 14.21 -15.08
N MET A 94 -5.02 13.73 -13.90
CA MET A 94 -4.06 13.19 -12.92
C MET A 94 -3.27 11.99 -13.48
N LEU A 95 -3.94 11.08 -14.19
CA LEU A 95 -3.30 9.94 -14.87
C LEU A 95 -2.34 10.39 -15.97
N SER A 96 -2.67 11.45 -16.70
CA SER A 96 -1.82 11.99 -17.77
C SER A 96 -0.55 12.62 -17.21
N GLU A 97 -0.66 13.40 -16.13
CA GLU A 97 0.46 14.00 -15.43
C GLU A 97 1.43 12.96 -14.85
N LEU A 98 0.90 11.85 -14.33
CA LEU A 98 1.72 10.72 -13.86
C LEU A 98 2.60 10.14 -14.96
N LYS A 99 2.05 9.94 -16.17
CA LYS A 99 2.80 9.41 -17.32
C LYS A 99 3.90 10.36 -17.79
N VAL A 100 3.65 11.66 -17.74
CA VAL A 100 4.66 12.68 -18.06
C VAL A 100 5.83 12.64 -17.07
N LYS A 101 5.54 12.46 -15.77
CA LYS A 101 6.59 12.33 -14.74
C LYS A 101 7.43 11.07 -14.91
N GLN A 102 6.85 9.95 -15.34
CA GLN A 102 7.60 8.71 -15.56
C GLN A 102 8.60 8.78 -16.75
N ASN A 103 8.36 9.63 -17.74
CA ASN A 103 9.26 9.79 -18.90
C ASN A 103 10.45 10.74 -18.67
N ASN A 104 10.48 11.43 -17.53
CA ASN A 104 11.52 12.40 -17.18
C ASN A 104 12.55 11.85 -16.15
N TYR A 105 12.44 10.57 -15.80
CA TYR A 105 13.38 9.81 -14.96
C TYR A 105 13.90 8.59 -15.74
#